data_AF-A0A0C9Z5W8-F1
#
_entry.id   AF-A0A0C9Z5W8-F1
#
_cell.length_a   1.000
_cell.length_b   1.000
_cell.length_c   1.000
_cell.angle_alpha   90.00
_cell.angle_beta   90.00
_cell.angle_gamma   90.00
#
_symmetry.space_group_name_H-M   'P 1'
#
loop_
_entity.id
_entity.type
_entity.pdbx_description
1 polymer ?
#
loop_
_entity_poly.entity_id
_entity_poly.type
_entity_poly.pdbx_seq_one_letter_code
_entity_poly.pdbx_strand_id
1 'polypeptide(L)'
;KALVIYDVGCQWSVNFRSRVKNSPSLLLPPALEIMPAVGKFHLAAHKLSCFPSYSLNFIKGAGHLDGEILETLWAPFNKISPTARSMMTI
;
A
#
# COMPACT_ATOMS: atom_id res chain seq x y z
N LYS A 1 -4.64 -11.69 -10.52
CA LYS A 1 -3.61 -10.69 -10.16
C LYS A 1 -4.16 -9.84 -9.02
N ALA A 2 -3.33 -9.44 -8.06
CA ALA A 2 -3.69 -8.49 -7.01
C ALA A 2 -2.70 -7.33 -7.01
N LEU A 3 -3.21 -6.13 -7.25
CA LEU A 3 -2.45 -4.89 -7.07
C LEU A 3 -2.39 -4.59 -5.57
N VAL A 4 -1.19 -4.45 -5.03
CA VAL A 4 -0.95 -4.13 -3.61
C VAL A 4 -0.20 -2.81 -3.57
N ILE A 5 -0.90 -1.75 -3.22
CA ILE A 5 -0.31 -0.42 -3.06
C ILE A 5 0.10 -0.27 -1.60
N TYR A 6 1.38 -0.02 -1.37
CA TYR A 6 1.93 0.17 -0.03
C TYR A 6 3.14 1.10 -0.10
N ASP A 7 3.29 1.99 0.86
CA ASP A 7 4.31 3.05 0.88
C ASP A 7 5.72 2.45 0.68
N VAL A 8 5.98 1.32 1.33
CA VAL A 8 7.24 0.57 1.20
C VAL A 8 7.07 -0.73 0.43
N GLY A 9 6.12 -0.78 -0.52
CA GLY A 9 5.82 -1.94 -1.34
C GLY A 9 7.05 -2.53 -2.04
N CYS A 10 8.01 -1.69 -2.44
CA CYS A 10 9.28 -2.13 -3.03
C CYS A 10 10.19 -2.90 -2.07
N GLN A 11 10.15 -2.59 -0.78
CA GLN A 11 10.94 -3.28 0.24
C GLN A 11 10.18 -4.50 0.79
N TRP A 12 8.89 -4.31 1.06
CA TRP A 12 8.01 -5.34 1.61
C TRP A 12 7.90 -6.56 0.70
N SER A 13 7.74 -6.33 -0.61
CA SER A 13 7.50 -7.42 -1.57
C SER A 13 8.67 -8.40 -1.71
N VAL A 14 9.91 -7.96 -1.46
CA VAL A 14 11.13 -8.77 -1.56
C VAL A 14 11.02 -10.06 -0.74
N ASN A 15 10.51 -9.93 0.49
CA ASN A 15 10.44 -11.06 1.42
C ASN A 15 9.02 -11.63 1.57
N PHE A 16 8.02 -11.05 0.89
CA PHE A 16 6.62 -11.40 1.07
C PHE A 16 6.35 -12.90 0.86
N ARG A 17 6.78 -13.47 -0.28
CA ARG A 17 6.54 -14.89 -0.58
C ARG A 17 7.22 -15.82 0.44
N SER A 18 8.44 -15.48 0.87
CA SER A 18 9.16 -16.25 1.88
C SER A 18 8.42 -16.23 3.22
N ARG A 19 7.95 -15.05 3.65
CA ARG A 19 7.18 -14.89 4.90
C ARG A 19 5.87 -15.69 4.87
N VAL A 20 5.15 -15.68 3.75
CA VAL A 20 3.95 -16.51 3.60
C VAL A 20 4.28 -17.99 3.70
N LYS A 21 5.31 -18.45 2.97
CA LYS A 21 5.72 -19.87 2.99
C LYS A 21 6.11 -20.35 4.38
N ASN A 22 6.72 -19.49 5.20
CA ASN A 22 7.16 -19.82 6.55
C ASN A 22 6.06 -19.64 7.61
N SER A 23 4.87 -19.16 7.23
CA SER A 23 3.77 -18.98 8.17
C SER A 23 2.88 -20.23 8.22
N PRO A 24 2.50 -20.73 9.41
CA PRO A 24 1.58 -21.86 9.53
C PRO A 24 0.12 -21.48 9.20
N SER A 25 -0.19 -20.19 9.13
CA SER A 25 -1.57 -19.70 9.01
C SER A 25 -1.85 -18.94 7.71
N LEU A 26 -0.82 -18.65 6.90
CA LEU A 26 -0.99 -17.89 5.67
C LEU A 26 -0.90 -18.81 4.45
N LEU A 27 -1.85 -18.64 3.53
CA LEU A 27 -1.89 -19.33 2.25
C LEU A 27 -2.04 -18.30 1.14
N LEU A 28 -1.25 -18.46 0.07
CA LEU A 28 -1.42 -17.72 -1.17
C LEU A 28 -1.98 -18.66 -2.22
N PRO A 29 -3.05 -18.28 -2.95
CA PRO A 29 -3.53 -19.06 -4.09
C PRO A 29 -2.39 -19.24 -5.11
N PRO A 30 -2.17 -20.46 -5.65
CA PRO A 30 -1.02 -20.75 -6.52
C PRO A 30 -0.92 -19.84 -7.75
N ALA A 31 -2.07 -19.46 -8.32
CA ALA A 31 -2.16 -18.60 -9.50
C ALA A 31 -2.19 -17.09 -9.17
N LEU A 32 -2.08 -16.71 -7.89
CA LEU A 32 -2.13 -15.31 -7.50
C LEU A 32 -0.78 -14.62 -7.77
N GLU A 33 -0.78 -13.78 -8.80
CA GLU A 33 0.28 -12.81 -9.05
C GLU A 33 0.05 -11.57 -8.20
N ILE A 34 1.01 -11.27 -7.32
CA ILE A 34 1.06 -10.04 -6.53
C ILE A 34 1.84 -8.99 -7.31
N MET A 35 1.21 -7.84 -7.53
CA MET A 35 1.78 -6.69 -8.20
C MET A 35 1.99 -5.59 -7.16
N PRO A 36 3.18 -5.50 -6.55
CA PRO A 36 3.47 -4.44 -5.60
C PRO A 36 3.59 -3.09 -6.33
N ALA A 37 3.04 -2.05 -5.70
CA ALA A 37 3.15 -0.68 -6.15
C ALA A 37 3.41 0.23 -4.95
N VAL A 38 3.91 1.43 -5.22
CA VAL A 38 4.06 2.49 -4.23
C VAL A 38 3.19 3.67 -4.68
N GLY A 39 2.52 4.31 -3.72
CA GLY A 39 1.76 5.52 -3.97
C GLY A 39 2.64 6.61 -4.60
N LYS A 40 2.04 7.49 -5.41
CA LYS A 40 2.79 8.45 -6.23
C LYS A 40 3.61 9.43 -5.39
N PHE A 41 3.10 9.86 -4.25
CA PHE A 41 3.81 10.81 -3.38
C PHE A 41 4.98 10.11 -2.70
N HIS A 42 4.76 8.93 -2.10
CA HIS A 42 5.82 8.16 -1.46
C HIS A 42 6.90 7.69 -2.43
N LEU A 43 6.53 7.30 -3.65
CA LEU A 43 7.47 6.83 -4.65
C LEU A 43 8.53 7.87 -5.02
N ALA A 44 8.19 9.16 -4.94
CA ALA A 44 9.14 10.24 -5.19
C ALA A 44 10.29 10.28 -4.18
N ALA A 45 10.08 9.79 -2.96
CA ALA A 45 11.10 9.71 -1.92
C ALA A 45 11.96 8.42 -1.99
N HIS A 46 11.63 7.49 -2.90
CA HIS A 46 12.38 6.26 -3.08
C HIS A 46 13.58 6.44 -4.01
N LYS A 47 14.51 5.46 -3.99
CA LYS A 47 15.61 5.42 -4.97
C LYS A 47 15.07 5.39 -6.41
N LEU A 48 15.79 6.01 -7.33
CA LEU A 48 15.37 6.17 -8.74
C LEU A 48 14.98 4.85 -9.42
N SER A 49 15.66 3.75 -9.08
CA SER A 49 15.34 2.43 -9.64
C SER A 49 13.98 1.87 -9.23
N CYS A 50 13.34 2.41 -8.19
CA CYS A 50 11.98 2.02 -7.82
C CYS A 50 10.92 2.58 -8.79
N PHE A 51 11.17 3.73 -9.41
CA PHE A 51 10.18 4.39 -10.26
C PHE A 51 9.65 3.51 -11.41
N PRO A 52 10.48 2.92 -12.28
CA PRO A 52 9.97 2.10 -13.38
C PRO A 52 9.30 0.80 -12.92
N SER A 53 9.64 0.28 -11.74
CA SER A 53 9.17 -1.03 -11.26
C SER A 53 7.91 -0.96 -10.41
N TYR A 54 7.68 0.15 -9.70
CA TYR A 54 6.62 0.26 -8.69
C TYR A 54 5.66 1.43 -8.93
N SER A 55 5.86 2.22 -9.99
CA SER A 55 4.91 3.29 -10.35
C SER A 55 3.59 2.72 -10.84
N LEU A 56 2.49 3.22 -10.26
CA LEU A 56 1.13 2.94 -10.71
C LEU A 56 0.90 3.29 -12.19
N ASN A 57 1.66 4.25 -12.75
CA ASN A 57 1.53 4.66 -14.15
C ASN A 57 1.95 3.56 -15.14
N PHE A 58 2.77 2.58 -14.71
CA PHE A 58 3.28 1.51 -15.58
C PHE A 58 2.58 0.17 -15.34
N ILE A 59 1.62 0.10 -14.41
CA ILE A 59 0.90 -1.12 -14.09
C ILE A 59 -0.34 -1.26 -14.97
N LYS A 60 -0.31 -2.24 -15.88
CA LYS A 60 -1.44 -2.55 -16.75
C LYS A 60 -2.67 -2.91 -15.92
N GLY A 61 -3.77 -2.21 -16.16
CA GLY A 61 -5.06 -2.43 -15.48
C GLY A 61 -5.21 -1.71 -14.14
N ALA A 62 -4.20 -0.95 -13.68
CA ALA A 62 -4.35 -0.10 -12.49
C ALA A 62 -5.26 1.11 -12.73
N GLY A 63 -5.40 1.56 -13.99
CA GLY A 63 -6.08 2.81 -14.30
C GLY A 63 -5.28 4.03 -13.80
N HIS A 64 -5.96 5.17 -13.66
CA HIS A 64 -5.33 6.39 -13.16
C HIS A 64 -5.61 6.56 -11.67
N LEU A 65 -4.69 6.07 -10.84
CA LEU A 65 -4.76 6.13 -9.38
C LEU A 65 -3.58 6.91 -8.81
N ASP A 66 -3.77 7.57 -7.67
CA ASP A 66 -2.66 8.17 -6.90
C ASP A 66 -2.02 7.17 -5.94
N GLY A 67 -2.82 6.31 -5.30
CA GLY A 67 -2.38 5.44 -4.21
C GLY A 67 -2.23 6.15 -2.86
N GLU A 68 -2.79 7.35 -2.70
CA GLU A 68 -2.49 8.33 -1.62
C GLU A 68 -3.76 8.88 -0.95
N ILE A 69 -4.96 8.47 -1.40
CA ILE A 69 -6.23 9.08 -0.97
C ILE A 69 -6.42 9.06 0.56
N LEU A 70 -6.08 7.95 1.23
CA LEU A 70 -6.24 7.84 2.68
C LEU A 70 -5.36 8.85 3.42
N GLU A 71 -4.14 9.07 2.94
CA GLU A 71 -3.13 9.91 3.59
C GLU A 71 -3.38 11.39 3.31
N THR A 72 -3.83 11.71 2.10
CA THR A 72 -4.30 13.05 1.74
C THR A 72 -5.48 13.48 2.62
N LEU A 73 -6.32 12.53 3.03
CA LEU A 73 -7.45 12.77 3.93
C LEU A 73 -7.07 12.85 5.41
N TRP A 74 -5.82 12.56 5.82
CA TRP A 74 -5.43 12.66 7.22
C TRP A 74 -5.56 14.09 7.75
N ALA A 75 -5.12 15.09 7.00
CA ALA A 75 -5.22 16.49 7.42
C ALA A 75 -6.68 16.94 7.72
N PRO A 76 -7.67 16.68 6.86
CA PRO A 76 -9.07 16.95 7.19
C PRO A 76 -9.62 16.02 8.29
N PHE A 77 -9.25 14.73 8.30
CA PHE A 77 -9.74 13.78 9.32
C PHE A 77 -9.25 14.10 10.74
N ASN A 78 -8.04 14.64 10.89
CA ASN A 78 -7.53 15.08 12.18
C ASN A 78 -8.47 16.10 12.86
N LYS A 79 -9.13 16.96 12.07
CA LYS A 79 -10.08 17.97 12.59
C LYS A 79 -11.37 17.37 13.13
N ILE A 80 -11.85 16.28 12.53
CA ILE A 80 -13.11 15.62 12.92
C ILE A 80 -12.90 14.43 13.86
N SER A 81 -11.67 13.93 14.00
CA SER A 81 -11.36 12.83 14.92
C SER A 81 -11.89 13.02 16.35
N PRO A 82 -11.97 14.24 16.94
CA PRO A 82 -12.55 14.43 18.25
C PRO A 82 -14.02 14.02 18.38
N THR A 83 -14.81 14.11 17.30
CA THR A 83 -16.25 13.80 17.34
C THR A 83 -16.54 12.30 17.32
N ALA A 84 -15.55 11.49 16.94
CA ALA A 84 -15.63 10.02 16.94
C ALA A 84 -15.04 9.39 18.22
N ARG A 85 -14.52 10.18 19.15
CA ARG A 85 -14.09 9.67 20.46
C ARG A 85 -15.33 9.34 21.28
N SER A 86 -15.40 8.12 21.82
CA SER A 86 -16.40 7.76 22.81
C SER A 86 -16.31 8.75 23.98
N MET A 87 -17.42 9.40 24.33
CA MET A 87 -17.50 10.15 25.58
C MET A 87 -17.40 9.15 26.74
N MET A 88 -16.21 8.94 27.30
CA MET A 88 -16.10 8.45 28.67
C MET A 88 -16.44 9.63 29.57
N THR A 89 -17.71 9.76 29.92
CA THR A 89 -18.11 10.48 31.14
C THR A 89 -17.70 9.62 32.34
N ILE A 90 -16.69 10.07 33.07
CA ILE A 90 -16.51 9.77 34.50
C ILE A 90 -17.17 10.90 35.27
#